data_AF-A0AAN2K8W3-F1
#
_entry.id   AF-A0AAN2K8W3-F1
#
_cell.length_a   1.000
_cell.length_b   1.000
_cell.length_c   1.000
_cell.angle_alpha   90.00
_cell.angle_beta   90.00
_cell.angle_gamma   90.00
#
_symmetry.space_group_name_H-M   'P 1'
#
loop_
_entity.id
_entity.type
_entity.pdbx_description
1 polymer ?
#
loop_
_entity_poly.entity_id
_entity_poly.type
_entity_poly.pdbx_seq_one_letter_code
_entity_poly.pdbx_strand_id
1 'polypeptide(L)'
;MVDDTQARVMALIEPWNGRALLTFRKKTLTPETSLNLEMKLDPEDAAECLQNVFDAFGMDSDQVNFSLYYPENPREAIPLTIGMLIQSARAGQWRYD
;
A
#
# COMPACT_ATOMS: atom_id res chain seq x y z
N MET A 1 0.89 10.01 -19.89
CA MET A 1 -0.49 9.71 -19.47
C MET A 1 -0.35 8.95 -18.16
N VAL A 2 -0.81 9.50 -17.04
CA VAL A 2 -0.71 8.79 -15.75
C VAL A 2 -1.64 7.60 -15.86
N ASP A 3 -1.06 6.40 -15.76
CA ASP A 3 -1.74 5.12 -15.87
C ASP A 3 -2.95 5.07 -14.92
N ASP A 4 -4.14 4.79 -15.46
CA ASP A 4 -5.41 4.82 -14.72
C ASP A 4 -5.37 3.95 -13.45
N THR A 5 -4.65 2.82 -13.50
CA THR A 5 -4.39 1.93 -12.36
C THR A 5 -3.65 2.66 -11.24
N GLN A 6 -2.57 3.39 -11.57
CA GLN A 6 -1.80 4.13 -10.58
C GLN A 6 -2.66 5.18 -9.88
N ALA A 7 -3.43 5.97 -10.64
CA ALA A 7 -4.29 6.99 -10.08
C ALA A 7 -5.34 6.39 -9.12
N ARG A 8 -5.89 5.23 -9.48
CA ARG A 8 -6.89 4.52 -8.68
C ARG A 8 -6.31 3.92 -7.41
N VAL A 9 -5.14 3.27 -7.47
CA VAL A 9 -4.42 2.78 -6.28
C VAL A 9 -4.08 3.94 -5.34
N MET A 10 -3.54 5.04 -5.87
CA MET A 10 -3.23 6.23 -5.08
C MET A 10 -4.47 6.82 -4.40
N ALA A 11 -5.61 6.87 -5.09
CA ALA A 11 -6.86 7.35 -4.51
C ALA A 11 -7.37 6.46 -3.37
N LEU A 12 -7.18 5.13 -3.46
CA LEU A 12 -7.54 4.18 -2.40
C LEU A 12 -6.63 4.30 -1.16
N ILE A 13 -5.36 4.66 -1.36
CA ILE A 13 -4.37 4.81 -0.29
C ILE A 13 -4.38 6.22 0.32
N GLU A 14 -4.87 7.23 -0.40
CA GLU A 14 -4.99 8.61 0.09
C GLU A 14 -5.65 8.74 1.49
N PRO A 15 -6.77 8.05 1.82
CA PRO A 15 -7.37 8.13 3.16
C PRO A 15 -6.45 7.60 4.27
N TRP A 16 -5.57 6.66 3.95
CA TRP A 16 -4.62 6.03 4.87
C TRP A 16 -3.36 6.87 5.09
N ASN A 17 -3.07 7.84 4.22
CA ASN A 17 -1.86 8.68 4.28
C ASN A 17 -1.87 9.73 5.40
N GLY A 18 -2.67 9.50 6.46
CA GLY A 18 -2.87 10.39 7.57
C GLY A 18 -3.48 11.70 7.09
N ARG A 19 -4.73 12.01 7.47
CA ARG A 19 -5.23 13.35 7.26
C ARG A 19 -4.33 14.31 8.04
N ALA A 20 -3.46 15.03 7.34
CA ALA A 20 -2.79 16.21 7.86
C ALA A 20 -3.85 17.31 8.03
N LEU A 21 -4.81 17.11 8.93
CA LEU A 21 -5.89 18.05 9.25
C LEU A 21 -5.37 19.41 9.72
N LEU A 22 -4.08 19.49 10.08
CA LEU A 22 -3.45 20.68 10.66
C LEU A 22 -2.27 21.24 9.86
N THR A 23 -1.75 20.52 8.86
CA THR A 23 -0.62 21.00 8.06
C THR A 23 -0.95 20.80 6.59
N PHE A 24 -1.27 21.90 5.92
CA PHE A 24 -1.60 22.02 4.49
C PHE A 24 -0.49 21.56 3.52
N ARG A 25 0.51 20.80 4.00
CA ARG A 25 1.46 20.06 3.18
C ARG A 25 0.96 18.63 3.07
N LYS A 26 0.14 18.34 2.05
CA LYS A 26 -0.04 16.96 1.60
C LYS A 26 1.36 16.39 1.36
N LYS A 27 1.85 15.49 2.21
CA LYS A 27 3.08 14.74 1.91
C LYS A 27 2.78 14.01 0.60
N THR A 28 3.52 14.34 -0.45
CA THR A 28 3.25 13.83 -1.79
C THR A 28 3.31 12.31 -1.75
N LEU A 29 2.16 11.65 -1.89
CA LEU A 29 2.11 10.20 -2.08
C LEU A 29 2.82 9.87 -3.38
N THR A 30 3.99 9.25 -3.25
CA THR A 30 4.75 8.73 -4.38
C THR A 30 4.59 7.22 -4.43
N PRO A 31 4.75 6.58 -5.61
CA PRO A 31 4.78 5.12 -5.69
C PRO A 31 5.91 4.51 -4.84
N GLU A 32 6.93 5.28 -4.46
CA GLU A 32 8.03 4.85 -3.60
C GLU A 32 7.68 4.89 -2.10
N THR A 33 6.55 5.52 -1.74
CA THR A 33 6.10 5.61 -0.35
C THR A 33 5.73 4.22 0.17
N SER A 34 6.21 3.91 1.39
CA SER A 34 5.98 2.63 2.07
C SER A 34 4.89 2.74 3.12
N LEU A 35 3.90 1.85 3.08
CA LEU A 35 2.77 1.79 4.01
C LEU A 35 3.24 1.51 5.44
N ASN A 36 4.15 0.55 5.61
CA ASN A 36 4.65 0.13 6.92
C ASN A 36 5.76 1.05 7.48
N LEU A 37 6.70 1.52 6.65
CA LEU A 37 7.84 2.31 7.13
C LEU A 37 7.60 3.83 7.12
N GLU A 38 7.07 4.37 6.02
CA GLU A 38 6.88 5.82 5.85
C GLU A 38 5.56 6.30 6.45
N MET A 39 4.46 5.63 6.12
CA MET A 39 3.14 5.95 6.65
C MET A 39 2.94 5.39 8.07
N LYS A 40 3.81 4.45 8.49
CA LYS A 40 3.76 3.80 9.79
C LYS A 40 2.38 3.23 10.12
N LEU A 41 1.71 2.67 9.12
CA LEU A 41 0.46 1.96 9.34
C LEU A 41 0.73 0.74 10.20
N ASP A 42 -0.14 0.53 11.19
CA ASP A 42 -0.20 -0.70 11.93
C ASP A 42 -0.60 -1.86 10.99
N PRO A 43 -0.26 -3.12 11.35
CA PRO A 43 -0.57 -4.26 10.50
C PRO A 43 -2.06 -4.37 10.15
N GLU A 44 -2.95 -3.98 11.06
CA GLU A 44 -4.40 -3.97 10.84
C GLU A 44 -4.82 -2.94 9.78
N ASP A 45 -4.34 -1.69 9.90
CA ASP A 45 -4.60 -0.63 8.91
C ASP A 45 -4.00 -0.96 7.54
N ALA A 46 -2.80 -1.52 7.52
CA ALA A 46 -2.16 -1.93 6.27
C ALA A 46 -2.88 -3.11 5.60
N ALA A 47 -3.38 -4.07 6.39
CA ALA A 47 -4.21 -5.16 5.89
C ALA A 47 -5.51 -4.64 5.27
N GLU A 48 -6.21 -3.73 5.95
CA GLU A 48 -7.42 -3.13 5.41
C GLU A 48 -7.13 -2.28 4.15
N CYS A 49 -6.02 -1.55 4.14
CA CYS A 49 -5.57 -0.79 2.97
C CYS A 49 -5.31 -1.70 1.76
N LEU A 50 -4.56 -2.80 1.96
CA LEU A 50 -4.30 -3.80 0.92
C LEU A 50 -5.59 -4.44 0.42
N GLN A 51 -6.45 -4.84 1.36
CA GLN A 51 -7.71 -5.52 1.04
C GLN A 51 -8.62 -4.62 0.19
N ASN A 52 -8.69 -3.32 0.49
CA ASN A 52 -9.42 -2.35 -0.32
C ASN A 52 -8.86 -2.24 -1.74
N VAL A 53 -7.54 -2.25 -1.89
CA VAL A 53 -6.91 -2.26 -3.21
C VAL A 53 -7.24 -3.55 -3.94
N PHE A 54 -7.08 -4.71 -3.30
CA PHE A 54 -7.35 -5.99 -3.93
C PHE A 54 -8.80 -6.18 -4.32
N ASP A 55 -9.75 -5.80 -3.47
CA ASP A 55 -11.18 -5.81 -3.80
C ASP A 55 -11.48 -4.92 -5.02
N ALA A 56 -10.91 -3.71 -5.07
CA ALA A 56 -11.12 -2.78 -6.17
C ALA A 56 -10.58 -3.28 -7.53
N PHE A 57 -9.61 -4.19 -7.52
CA PHE A 57 -9.00 -4.80 -8.71
C PHE A 57 -9.36 -6.28 -8.90
N GLY A 58 -10.16 -6.88 -8.01
CA GLY A 58 -10.54 -8.29 -8.05
C GLY A 58 -9.38 -9.27 -7.82
N MET A 59 -8.43 -8.92 -6.95
CA MET A 59 -7.29 -9.78 -6.57
C MET A 59 -7.56 -10.50 -5.24
N ASP A 60 -6.92 -11.65 -5.06
CA ASP A 60 -6.96 -12.40 -3.81
C ASP A 60 -5.89 -11.89 -2.83
N SER A 61 -6.33 -11.42 -1.66
CA SER A 61 -5.45 -10.98 -0.57
C SER A 61 -4.64 -12.12 0.07
N ASP A 62 -5.11 -13.35 -0.08
CA ASP A 62 -4.45 -14.57 0.41
C ASP A 62 -3.09 -14.81 -0.27
N GLN A 63 -2.87 -14.24 -1.46
CA GLN A 63 -1.58 -14.32 -2.16
C GLN A 63 -0.48 -13.46 -1.52
N VAL A 64 -0.83 -12.62 -0.53
CA VAL A 64 0.12 -11.73 0.14
C VAL A 64 0.56 -12.31 1.46
N ASN A 65 1.87 -12.48 1.60
CA ASN A 65 2.46 -12.86 2.86
C ASN A 65 2.74 -11.63 3.76
N PHE A 66 1.76 -11.29 4.61
CA PHE A 66 1.86 -10.15 5.52
C PHE A 66 3.06 -10.22 6.48
N SER A 67 3.51 -11.43 6.84
CA SER A 67 4.65 -11.63 7.73
C SER A 67 5.97 -11.11 7.15
N LEU A 68 6.09 -10.95 5.84
CA LEU A 68 7.26 -10.34 5.19
C LEU A 68 7.36 -8.83 5.46
N TYR A 69 6.21 -8.16 5.56
CA TYR A 69 6.10 -6.71 5.74
C TYR A 69 5.96 -6.32 7.21
N TYR A 70 5.34 -7.19 8.01
CA TYR A 70 5.15 -7.06 9.45
C TYR A 70 5.69 -8.30 10.18
N PRO A 71 7.01 -8.53 10.13
CA PRO A 71 7.63 -9.58 10.93
C PRO A 71 7.61 -9.23 12.42
N GLU A 72 7.78 -10.24 13.27
CA GLU A 72 7.95 -10.06 14.72
C GLU A 72 9.08 -9.07 15.05
N ASN A 73 10.11 -9.06 14.20
CA ASN A 73 11.29 -8.25 14.35
C ASN A 73 11.29 -7.10 13.31
N PRO A 74 11.01 -5.84 13.69
CA PRO A 74 10.80 -4.75 12.73
C PRO A 74 12.06 -4.36 11.92
N ARG A 75 13.24 -4.88 12.29
CA ARG A 75 14.49 -4.69 11.52
C ARG A 75 14.53 -5.52 10.23
N GLU A 76 13.73 -6.58 10.16
CA GLU A 76 13.66 -7.49 9.02
C GLU A 76 12.47 -7.15 8.10
N ALA A 77 11.68 -6.15 8.46
CA ALA A 77 10.50 -5.73 7.73
C ALA A 77 10.85 -5.21 6.34
N ILE A 78 10.27 -5.82 5.31
CA ILE A 78 10.40 -5.36 3.94
C ILE A 78 9.46 -4.15 3.73
N PRO A 79 9.89 -3.10 3.01
CA PRO A 79 9.01 -1.96 2.71
C PRO A 79 7.84 -2.38 1.81
N LEU A 80 6.62 -2.26 2.33
CA LEU A 80 5.39 -2.46 1.55
C LEU A 80 5.05 -1.17 0.81
N THR A 81 5.51 -1.05 -0.44
CA THR A 81 5.40 0.20 -1.21
C THR A 81 4.12 0.26 -2.05
N ILE A 82 3.65 1.49 -2.29
CA ILE A 82 2.54 1.76 -3.21
C ILE A 82 2.87 1.26 -4.63
N GLY A 83 4.14 1.32 -5.03
CA GLY A 83 4.64 0.83 -6.31
C GLY A 83 4.46 -0.68 -6.46
N MET A 84 4.62 -1.47 -5.38
CA MET A 84 4.29 -2.89 -5.39
C MET A 84 2.80 -3.10 -5.66
N LEU A 85 1.91 -2.35 -4.99
CA LEU A 85 0.47 -2.43 -5.22
C LEU A 85 0.07 -2.07 -6.65
N ILE A 86 0.66 -1.02 -7.23
CA ILE A 86 0.41 -0.62 -8.61
C ILE A 86 0.85 -1.71 -9.57
N GLN A 87 2.04 -2.29 -9.36
CA GLN A 87 2.55 -3.36 -10.23
C GLN A 87 1.72 -4.64 -10.10
N SER A 88 1.32 -5.02 -8.89
CA SER A 88 0.43 -6.16 -8.65
C SER A 88 -0.95 -5.93 -9.29
N ALA A 89 -1.51 -4.73 -9.16
CA ALA A 89 -2.78 -4.36 -9.78
C ALA A 89 -2.71 -4.37 -11.31
N ARG A 90 -1.60 -3.94 -11.91
CA ARG A 90 -1.37 -4.07 -13.36
C ARG A 90 -1.22 -5.53 -13.80
N ALA A 91 -0.59 -6.36 -12.98
CA ALA A 91 -0.39 -7.78 -13.26
C ALA A 91 -1.65 -8.62 -12.96
N GLY A 92 -2.59 -8.09 -12.18
CA GLY A 92 -3.75 -8.82 -11.67
C GLY A 92 -3.41 -9.94 -10.68
N GLN A 93 -2.20 -9.92 -10.10
CA GLN A 93 -1.74 -10.93 -9.14
C GLN A 93 -0.63 -10.35 -8.27
N TRP A 94 -0.53 -10.82 -7.03
CA TRP A 94 0.61 -10.49 -6.18
C TRP A 94 1.85 -11.27 -6.62
N ARG A 95 2.98 -10.59 -6.81
CA ARG A 95 4.24 -11.21 -7.30
C ARG A 95 5.42 -11.04 -6.35
N TYR A 96 5.15 -10.54 -5.14
CA TYR A 96 6.15 -10.23 -4.13
C TYR A 96 5.92 -11.16 -2.95
N ASP A 97 6.35 -12.42 -3.09
CA ASP A 97 6.43 -13.43 -2.02
C ASP A 97 7.90 -13.83 -1.82
#